data_AF-A0ABD6H5Q6-F1
#
_entry.id   AF-A0ABD6H5Q6-F1
#
_cell.length_a   1.000
_cell.length_b   1.000
_cell.length_c   1.000
_cell.angle_alpha   90.00
_cell.angle_beta   90.00
_cell.angle_gamma   90.00
#
_symmetry.space_group_name_H-M   'P 1'
#
loop_
_entity.id
_entity.type
_entity.pdbx_description
1 polymer ?
#
loop_
_entity_poly.entity_id
_entity_poly.type
_entity_poly.pdbx_seq_one_letter_code
_entity_poly.pdbx_strand_id
1 'polypeptide(L)'
;MTIGLDDLSLERLMKERVWTFGKAGAEQVFASQISFESGGWLRGYSHTNENSWRVKGGAVEFLSQNAAVTTRFDTVRSVDGRIEMEGQFRLPGERGVHLLTECGEARKPQNRTALIVPIHDAYFIYGINLLFQSIGADYDIIFVFSTDADRLQFREMHQASPFLNYSSIVLSDYFSGSALSVVAEGRTWPTVKKFLALSLAHKLYDYLLCVDAETFILNKTGWTEAAASVVSAARWYGGTLTANHSAERQIMHASSIKLAPAVDHEKIQAISGNWGIYTWWWDIPVYSAKSIPGFLEWIGWDASLQFVERLVHSVFDHITYQFYMALYGGFSFTMVEGIAHAMEFCNAGIVSKVHQQIHPMRWTNAFAYTQDPNFFRENNYLAVYHIDRKSFPQFNPG
;
A
#
# COMPACT_ATOMS: atom_id res chain seq x y z
N MET A 1 14.35 20.93 -18.78
CA MET A 1 14.51 20.68 -17.33
C MET A 1 14.24 19.21 -17.09
N THR A 2 15.16 18.49 -16.45
CA THR A 2 14.98 17.05 -16.14
C THR A 2 14.11 16.93 -14.88
N ILE A 3 13.08 16.08 -14.94
CA ILE A 3 12.15 15.87 -13.82
C ILE A 3 12.58 14.61 -13.08
N GLY A 4 12.94 14.72 -11.80
CA GLY A 4 13.21 13.57 -10.95
C GLY A 4 11.90 13.06 -10.33
N LEU A 5 11.35 11.97 -10.86
CA LEU A 5 10.18 11.28 -10.31
C LEU A 5 10.60 9.91 -9.78
N ASP A 6 10.11 9.55 -8.58
CA ASP A 6 10.15 8.15 -8.15
C ASP A 6 9.15 7.30 -8.96
N ASP A 7 9.32 5.97 -8.92
CA ASP A 7 8.58 5.07 -9.80
C ASP A 7 7.06 5.18 -9.62
N LEU A 8 6.58 5.38 -8.39
CA LEU A 8 5.16 5.50 -8.09
C LEU A 8 4.59 6.82 -8.64
N SER A 9 5.32 7.92 -8.48
CA SER A 9 4.94 9.23 -9.03
C SER A 9 4.92 9.21 -10.56
N LEU A 10 5.87 8.51 -11.19
CA LEU A 10 5.92 8.33 -12.64
C LEU A 10 4.79 7.42 -13.13
N GLU A 11 4.47 6.32 -12.44
CA GLU A 11 3.34 5.45 -12.79
C GLU A 11 2.02 6.23 -12.76
N ARG A 12 1.82 7.06 -11.72
CA ARG A 12 0.66 7.94 -11.61
C ARG A 12 0.57 8.93 -12.77
N LEU A 13 1.67 9.60 -13.10
CA LEU A 13 1.75 10.53 -14.23
C LEU A 13 1.32 9.84 -15.54
N MET A 14 1.86 8.66 -15.84
CA MET A 14 1.52 7.91 -17.05
C MET A 14 0.03 7.60 -17.13
N LYS A 15 -0.57 7.26 -16.00
CA LYS A 15 -1.99 6.87 -15.88
C LYS A 15 -2.97 8.04 -15.87
N GLU A 16 -2.53 9.26 -15.58
CA GLU A 16 -3.35 10.49 -15.54
C GLU A 16 -3.28 11.32 -16.82
N ARG A 17 -2.53 10.84 -17.82
CA ARG A 17 -2.31 11.51 -19.10
C ARG A 17 -2.62 10.61 -20.28
N VAL A 18 -2.91 11.25 -21.41
CA VAL A 18 -3.02 10.63 -22.72
C VAL A 18 -1.78 11.03 -23.51
N TRP A 19 -1.22 10.08 -24.23
CA TRP A 19 0.07 10.24 -24.88
C TRP A 19 -0.05 10.00 -26.38
N THR A 20 0.80 10.64 -27.16
CA THR A 20 1.13 10.27 -28.53
C THR A 20 2.41 9.45 -28.50
N PHE A 21 2.43 8.30 -29.17
CA PHE A 21 3.59 7.42 -29.27
C PHE A 21 4.09 7.39 -30.72
N GLY A 22 5.39 7.61 -30.93
CA GLY A 22 6.00 7.68 -32.25
C GLY A 22 7.52 7.51 -32.22
N LYS A 23 8.15 7.86 -33.34
CA LYS A 23 9.61 7.82 -33.51
C LYS A 23 10.17 9.24 -33.49
N ALA A 24 11.14 9.51 -32.62
CA ALA A 24 11.78 10.82 -32.52
C ALA A 24 12.49 11.18 -33.82
N GLY A 25 12.36 12.43 -34.26
CA GLY A 25 12.98 12.94 -35.49
C GLY A 25 12.36 12.41 -36.80
N ALA A 26 11.27 11.66 -36.73
CA ALA A 26 10.48 11.23 -37.88
C ALA A 26 9.02 11.71 -37.73
N GLU A 27 8.32 11.95 -38.84
CA GLU A 27 6.87 12.22 -38.82
C GLU A 27 6.03 10.96 -38.52
N GLN A 28 6.67 9.87 -38.09
CA GLN A 28 6.02 8.59 -37.85
C GLN A 28 5.38 8.55 -36.46
N VAL A 29 4.05 8.55 -36.45
CA VAL A 29 3.21 8.33 -35.27
C VAL A 29 2.69 6.89 -35.29
N PHE A 30 3.01 6.12 -34.26
CA PHE A 30 2.51 4.75 -34.07
C PHE A 30 1.11 4.75 -33.44
N ALA A 31 0.88 5.64 -32.47
CA ALA A 31 -0.43 5.85 -31.85
C ALA A 31 -0.62 7.34 -31.54
N SER A 32 -1.68 7.95 -32.07
CA SER A 32 -2.01 9.36 -31.79
C SER A 32 -2.54 9.55 -30.36
N GLN A 33 -3.20 8.53 -29.81
CA GLN A 33 -3.73 8.50 -28.45
C GLN A 33 -3.53 7.12 -27.83
N ILE A 34 -2.58 7.02 -26.91
CA ILE A 34 -2.36 5.85 -26.06
C ILE A 34 -2.58 6.23 -24.59
N SER A 35 -3.23 5.35 -23.84
CA SER A 35 -3.43 5.48 -22.40
C SER A 35 -2.85 4.28 -21.66
N PHE A 36 -2.36 4.55 -20.45
CA PHE A 36 -1.67 3.59 -19.61
C PHE A 36 -2.59 3.16 -18.46
N GLU A 37 -2.88 1.88 -18.39
CA GLU A 37 -3.79 1.29 -17.41
C GLU A 37 -3.05 0.47 -16.35
N SER A 38 -3.72 0.28 -15.21
CA SER A 38 -3.22 -0.54 -14.10
C SER A 38 -2.88 -1.95 -14.57
N GLY A 39 -1.88 -2.57 -13.96
CA GLY A 39 -1.42 -3.90 -14.37
C GLY A 39 -0.56 -3.90 -15.63
N GLY A 40 -0.25 -2.74 -16.21
CA GLY A 40 0.60 -2.66 -17.39
C GLY A 40 -0.16 -2.78 -18.71
N TRP A 41 -1.48 -2.61 -18.71
CA TRP A 41 -2.29 -2.63 -19.93
C TRP A 41 -2.16 -1.31 -20.71
N LEU A 42 -2.22 -1.40 -22.03
CA LEU A 42 -2.22 -0.27 -22.96
C LEU A 42 -3.58 -0.17 -23.64
N ARG A 43 -4.11 1.05 -23.77
CA ARG A 43 -5.35 1.34 -24.51
C ARG A 43 -5.09 2.28 -25.65
N GLY A 44 -5.78 2.04 -26.77
CA GLY A 44 -5.64 2.86 -27.99
C GLY A 44 -4.45 2.46 -28.87
N TYR A 45 -3.68 1.46 -28.44
CA TYR A 45 -2.55 0.90 -29.18
C TYR A 45 -2.34 -0.57 -28.81
N SER A 46 -1.94 -1.39 -29.78
CA SER A 46 -1.59 -2.79 -29.56
C SER A 46 -0.57 -3.22 -30.60
N HIS A 47 0.57 -3.72 -30.14
CA HIS A 47 1.60 -4.27 -31.00
C HIS A 47 2.41 -5.32 -30.22
N THR A 48 3.03 -6.28 -30.90
CA THR A 48 3.74 -7.40 -30.24
C THR A 48 4.97 -6.94 -29.45
N ASN A 49 5.59 -5.84 -29.89
CA ASN A 49 6.73 -5.22 -29.20
C ASN A 49 6.32 -4.31 -28.03
N GLU A 50 5.07 -3.89 -27.99
CA GLU A 50 4.51 -3.02 -26.95
C GLU A 50 3.23 -3.64 -26.41
N ASN A 51 3.38 -4.82 -25.81
CA ASN A 51 2.27 -5.57 -25.25
C ASN A 51 1.86 -5.06 -23.87
N SER A 52 2.84 -4.59 -23.11
CA SER A 52 2.59 -4.03 -21.78
C SER A 52 3.60 -2.98 -21.41
N TRP A 53 3.35 -2.33 -20.28
CA TRP A 53 4.25 -1.32 -19.73
C TRP A 53 4.48 -1.54 -18.24
N ARG A 54 5.56 -0.97 -17.73
CA ARG A 54 5.83 -0.80 -16.30
C ARG A 54 6.67 0.45 -16.06
N VAL A 55 6.79 0.83 -14.80
CA VAL A 55 7.83 1.78 -14.36
C VAL A 55 8.87 1.00 -13.57
N LYS A 56 10.16 1.26 -13.84
CA LYS A 56 11.27 0.64 -13.11
C LYS A 56 12.50 1.53 -13.10
N GLY A 57 12.95 1.91 -11.91
CA GLY A 57 14.20 2.66 -11.72
C GLY A 57 14.16 4.02 -12.42
N GLY A 58 13.08 4.77 -12.22
CA GLY A 58 12.87 6.12 -12.73
C GLY A 58 12.53 6.22 -14.22
N ALA A 59 12.21 5.10 -14.88
CA ALA A 59 11.89 5.09 -16.32
C ALA A 59 10.65 4.27 -16.63
N VAL A 60 9.95 4.68 -17.69
CA VAL A 60 8.87 3.88 -18.29
C VAL A 60 9.47 2.84 -19.22
N GLU A 61 9.03 1.60 -19.11
CA GLU A 61 9.46 0.51 -19.98
C GLU A 61 8.28 -0.05 -20.75
N PHE A 62 8.44 -0.20 -22.07
CA PHE A 62 7.58 -1.04 -22.89
C PHE A 62 8.15 -2.45 -22.96
N LEU A 63 7.24 -3.42 -22.90
CA LEU A 63 7.52 -4.84 -22.81
C LEU A 63 6.84 -5.55 -23.98
N SER A 64 7.56 -6.48 -24.60
CA SER A 64 6.99 -7.37 -25.62
C SER A 64 6.05 -8.41 -24.99
N GLN A 65 5.38 -9.21 -25.83
CA GLN A 65 4.58 -10.36 -25.39
C GLN A 65 5.37 -11.37 -24.53
N ASN A 66 6.70 -11.43 -24.69
CA ASN A 66 7.57 -12.30 -23.91
C ASN A 66 8.21 -11.58 -22.70
N ALA A 67 7.63 -10.45 -22.28
CA ALA A 67 8.13 -9.58 -21.20
C ALA A 67 9.55 -9.03 -21.39
N ALA A 68 10.08 -9.02 -22.62
CA ALA A 68 11.37 -8.40 -22.93
C ALA A 68 11.21 -6.88 -23.08
N VAL A 69 12.12 -6.09 -22.49
CA VAL A 69 12.09 -4.62 -22.60
C VAL A 69 12.42 -4.21 -24.03
N THR A 70 11.47 -3.62 -24.73
CA THR A 70 11.61 -3.17 -26.12
C THR A 70 12.01 -1.71 -26.20
N THR A 71 11.51 -0.88 -25.29
CA THR A 71 11.86 0.53 -25.17
C THR A 71 11.96 0.89 -23.70
N ARG A 72 12.99 1.64 -23.32
CA ARG A 72 13.10 2.26 -22.00
C ARG A 72 13.19 3.77 -22.18
N PHE A 73 12.19 4.48 -21.70
CA PHE A 73 12.11 5.94 -21.73
C PHE A 73 12.82 6.49 -20.50
N ASP A 74 14.13 6.72 -20.62
CA ASP A 74 15.00 7.17 -19.53
C ASP A 74 15.31 8.67 -19.60
N THR A 75 14.77 9.37 -20.61
CA THR A 75 14.87 10.81 -20.75
C THR A 75 13.49 11.44 -20.63
N VAL A 76 13.26 12.24 -19.58
CA VAL A 76 12.00 12.95 -19.33
C VAL A 76 12.24 14.46 -19.35
N ARG A 77 11.45 15.19 -20.14
CA ARG A 77 11.56 16.65 -20.32
C ARG A 77 10.18 17.30 -20.27
N SER A 78 10.14 18.55 -19.84
CA SER A 78 8.99 19.42 -20.07
C SER A 78 9.29 20.34 -21.26
N VAL A 79 8.37 20.34 -22.24
CA VAL A 79 8.41 21.15 -23.47
C VAL A 79 7.05 21.84 -23.59
N ASP A 80 7.03 23.17 -23.59
CA ASP A 80 5.82 23.99 -23.68
C ASP A 80 4.70 23.58 -22.70
N GLY A 81 5.08 23.22 -21.47
CA GLY A 81 4.16 22.81 -20.42
C GLY A 81 3.63 21.37 -20.54
N ARG A 82 4.09 20.61 -21.53
CA ARG A 82 3.78 19.19 -21.73
C ARG A 82 4.98 18.32 -21.41
N ILE A 83 4.71 17.07 -21.05
CA ILE A 83 5.77 16.08 -20.82
C ILE A 83 6.13 15.36 -22.12
N GLU A 84 7.42 15.23 -22.37
CA GLU A 84 7.99 14.40 -23.42
C GLU A 84 8.95 13.38 -22.82
N MET A 85 8.89 12.14 -23.31
CA MET A 85 9.80 11.07 -22.91
C MET A 85 10.44 10.41 -24.12
N GLU A 86 11.77 10.29 -24.10
CA GLU A 86 12.56 9.65 -25.17
C GLU A 86 13.20 8.36 -24.65
N GLY A 87 13.25 7.34 -25.51
CA GLY A 87 13.86 6.06 -25.19
C GLY A 87 14.37 5.30 -26.40
N GLN A 88 15.54 4.67 -26.28
CA GLN A 88 16.10 3.85 -27.36
C GLN A 88 15.32 2.53 -27.51
N PHE A 89 14.93 2.18 -28.74
CA PHE A 89 14.41 0.86 -29.07
C PHE A 89 15.52 -0.20 -29.04
N ARG A 90 15.25 -1.35 -28.43
CA ARG A 90 16.27 -2.32 -28.00
C ARG A 90 16.23 -3.67 -28.71
N LEU A 91 15.18 -3.98 -29.47
CA LEU A 91 15.11 -5.26 -30.17
C LEU A 91 16.02 -5.28 -31.42
N PRO A 92 16.55 -6.45 -31.81
CA PRO A 92 17.36 -6.57 -33.03
C PRO A 92 16.58 -6.15 -34.28
N GLY A 93 17.27 -5.53 -35.24
CA GLY A 93 16.74 -5.25 -36.58
C GLY A 93 16.25 -3.82 -36.81
N GLU A 94 15.88 -3.09 -35.76
CA GLU A 94 15.54 -1.67 -35.85
C GLU A 94 16.39 -0.84 -34.88
N ARG A 95 16.94 0.28 -35.39
CA ARG A 95 17.54 1.32 -34.56
C ARG A 95 16.66 2.56 -34.66
N GLY A 96 16.22 3.04 -33.51
CA GLY A 96 15.35 4.21 -33.44
C GLY A 96 15.23 4.70 -32.01
N VAL A 97 15.00 5.99 -31.86
CA VAL A 97 14.56 6.59 -30.60
C VAL A 97 13.05 6.72 -30.68
N HIS A 98 12.37 6.15 -29.71
CA HIS A 98 10.93 6.27 -29.52
C HIS A 98 10.62 7.49 -28.66
N LEU A 99 9.46 8.11 -28.92
CA LEU A 99 9.00 9.31 -28.26
C LEU A 99 7.58 9.11 -27.72
N LEU A 100 7.35 9.54 -26.49
CA LEU A 100 6.04 9.77 -25.90
C LEU A 100 5.84 11.26 -25.67
N THR A 101 4.77 11.83 -26.21
CA THR A 101 4.42 13.24 -26.02
C THR A 101 3.04 13.34 -25.40
N GLU A 102 2.90 14.06 -24.29
CA GLU A 102 1.61 14.33 -23.67
C GLU A 102 0.67 15.06 -24.66
N CYS A 103 -0.50 14.48 -24.92
CA CYS A 103 -1.50 15.03 -25.85
C CYS A 103 -2.88 15.26 -25.23
N GLY A 104 -3.07 14.88 -23.96
CA GLY A 104 -4.29 15.15 -23.21
C GLY A 104 -4.24 14.67 -21.76
N GLU A 105 -5.30 14.94 -21.02
CA GLU A 105 -5.48 14.48 -19.64
C GLU A 105 -6.45 13.29 -19.58
N ALA A 106 -6.11 12.29 -18.77
CA ALA A 106 -7.04 11.26 -18.37
C ALA A 106 -7.60 11.63 -16.99
N ARG A 107 -8.85 12.13 -16.94
CA ARG A 107 -9.48 12.52 -15.67
C ARG A 107 -9.54 11.31 -14.74
N LYS A 108 -8.85 11.41 -13.60
CA LYS A 108 -8.95 10.47 -12.48
C LYS A 108 -9.35 11.19 -11.20
N PRO A 109 -10.03 10.51 -10.27
CA PRO A 109 -10.28 11.06 -8.94
C PRO A 109 -8.96 11.46 -8.29
N GLN A 110 -8.91 12.68 -7.74
CA GLN A 110 -7.78 13.11 -6.93
C GLN A 110 -8.01 12.67 -5.48
N ASN A 111 -7.86 11.37 -5.26
CA ASN A 111 -8.04 10.78 -3.94
C ASN A 111 -6.94 11.26 -2.99
N ARG A 112 -7.32 11.56 -1.76
CA ARG A 112 -6.41 12.01 -0.69
C ARG A 112 -5.90 10.85 0.17
N THR A 113 -6.38 9.65 -0.10
CA THR A 113 -6.13 8.46 0.71
C THR A 113 -5.74 7.30 -0.19
N ALA A 114 -4.81 6.47 0.29
CA ALA A 114 -4.49 5.20 -0.35
C ALA A 114 -4.48 4.02 0.63
N LEU A 115 -4.95 2.88 0.14
CA LEU A 115 -4.80 1.57 0.78
C LEU A 115 -3.53 0.91 0.25
N ILE A 116 -2.56 0.69 1.13
CA ILE A 116 -1.35 -0.08 0.86
C ILE A 116 -1.64 -1.53 1.18
N VAL A 117 -1.52 -2.40 0.17
CA VAL A 117 -1.89 -3.82 0.25
C VAL A 117 -0.67 -4.69 -0.10
N PRO A 118 0.14 -5.11 0.89
CA PRO A 118 1.15 -6.13 0.68
C PRO A 118 0.47 -7.43 0.27
N ILE A 119 0.92 -8.03 -0.83
CA ILE A 119 0.23 -9.19 -1.40
C ILE A 119 1.22 -10.23 -1.93
N HIS A 120 0.81 -11.50 -1.90
CA HIS A 120 1.51 -12.62 -2.51
C HIS A 120 0.49 -13.62 -3.09
N ASP A 121 1.00 -14.58 -3.85
CA ASP A 121 0.25 -15.57 -4.64
C ASP A 121 -1.00 -16.16 -3.97
N ALA A 122 -0.88 -16.66 -2.73
CA ALA A 122 -1.99 -17.28 -2.02
C ALA A 122 -3.16 -16.32 -1.75
N TYR A 123 -2.92 -15.00 -1.80
CA TYR A 123 -3.91 -13.97 -1.53
C TYR A 123 -4.31 -13.13 -2.75
N PHE A 124 -3.85 -13.47 -3.96
CA PHE A 124 -4.23 -12.74 -5.17
C PHE A 124 -5.74 -12.69 -5.39
N ILE A 125 -6.45 -13.79 -5.13
CA ILE A 125 -7.91 -13.81 -5.27
C ILE A 125 -8.60 -12.79 -4.34
N TYR A 126 -8.08 -12.61 -3.11
CA TYR A 126 -8.61 -11.62 -2.18
C TYR A 126 -8.26 -10.20 -2.64
N GLY A 127 -7.03 -9.96 -3.12
CA GLY A 127 -6.64 -8.68 -3.69
C GLY A 127 -7.50 -8.27 -4.90
N ILE A 128 -7.85 -9.22 -5.77
CA ILE A 128 -8.75 -8.98 -6.91
C ILE A 128 -10.15 -8.64 -6.41
N ASN A 129 -10.66 -9.37 -5.43
CA ASN A 129 -11.96 -9.09 -4.84
C ASN A 129 -12.01 -7.68 -4.22
N LEU A 130 -10.97 -7.31 -3.44
CA LEU A 130 -10.80 -5.97 -2.88
C LEU A 130 -10.79 -4.90 -4.00
N LEU A 131 -10.07 -5.15 -5.09
CA LEU A 131 -10.00 -4.24 -6.23
C LEU A 131 -11.38 -4.02 -6.88
N PHE A 132 -12.17 -5.08 -7.09
CA PHE A 132 -13.53 -4.97 -7.64
C PHE A 132 -14.49 -4.23 -6.70
N GLN A 133 -14.42 -4.49 -5.40
CA GLN A 133 -15.25 -3.81 -4.40
C GLN A 133 -14.92 -2.31 -4.30
N SER A 134 -13.71 -1.92 -4.69
CA SER A 134 -13.19 -0.56 -4.61
C SER A 134 -13.44 0.28 -5.86
N ILE A 135 -14.20 -0.21 -6.85
CA ILE A 135 -14.53 0.59 -8.03
C ILE A 135 -15.33 1.85 -7.64
N GLY A 136 -14.75 3.02 -7.94
CA GLY A 136 -15.34 4.32 -7.59
C GLY A 136 -15.22 4.66 -6.09
N ALA A 137 -14.21 4.13 -5.42
CA ALA A 137 -13.88 4.47 -4.05
C ALA A 137 -13.27 5.88 -3.90
N ASP A 138 -13.28 6.41 -2.68
CA ASP A 138 -12.61 7.68 -2.29
C ASP A 138 -11.14 7.48 -1.87
N TYR A 139 -10.55 6.34 -2.27
CA TYR A 139 -9.17 5.98 -2.04
C TYR A 139 -8.57 5.31 -3.27
N ASP A 140 -7.24 5.38 -3.39
CA ASP A 140 -6.48 4.59 -4.36
C ASP A 140 -5.96 3.30 -3.72
N ILE A 141 -5.69 2.28 -4.54
CA ILE A 141 -5.07 1.03 -4.09
C ILE A 141 -3.63 0.96 -4.60
N ILE A 142 -2.72 0.61 -3.70
CA ILE A 142 -1.32 0.33 -4.03
C ILE A 142 -1.02 -1.11 -3.61
N PHE A 143 -0.87 -2.00 -4.58
CA PHE A 143 -0.42 -3.37 -4.32
C PHE A 143 1.10 -3.41 -4.23
N VAL A 144 1.61 -4.12 -3.22
CA VAL A 144 3.05 -4.30 -3.01
C VAL A 144 3.40 -5.77 -3.20
N PHE A 145 4.02 -6.06 -4.34
CA PHE A 145 4.43 -7.39 -4.78
C PHE A 145 5.86 -7.70 -4.30
N SER A 146 6.20 -8.98 -4.13
CA SER A 146 7.59 -9.34 -3.79
C SER A 146 8.47 -9.29 -5.05
N THR A 147 7.94 -9.79 -6.17
CA THR A 147 8.64 -9.86 -7.46
C THR A 147 7.80 -9.33 -8.62
N ASP A 148 8.44 -9.09 -9.77
CA ASP A 148 7.70 -8.71 -10.99
C ASP A 148 6.86 -9.88 -11.54
N ALA A 149 7.29 -11.13 -11.27
CA ALA A 149 6.53 -12.32 -11.63
C ALA A 149 5.19 -12.37 -10.87
N ASP A 150 5.19 -12.05 -9.58
CA ASP A 150 3.97 -11.92 -8.78
C ASP A 150 3.01 -10.88 -9.37
N ARG A 151 3.54 -9.71 -9.76
CA ARG A 151 2.75 -8.62 -10.37
C ARG A 151 2.12 -9.06 -11.69
N LEU A 152 2.87 -9.79 -12.52
CA LEU A 152 2.37 -10.33 -13.79
C LEU A 152 1.31 -11.41 -13.58
N GLN A 153 1.53 -12.34 -12.65
CA GLN A 153 0.55 -13.36 -12.30
C GLN A 153 -0.76 -12.73 -11.78
N PHE A 154 -0.66 -11.74 -10.89
CA PHE A 154 -1.83 -11.00 -10.41
C PHE A 154 -2.59 -10.31 -11.56
N ARG A 155 -1.86 -9.67 -12.48
CA ARG A 155 -2.43 -9.06 -13.69
C ARG A 155 -3.19 -10.09 -14.53
N GLU A 156 -2.67 -11.29 -14.73
CA GLU A 156 -3.30 -12.33 -15.56
C GLU A 156 -4.63 -12.82 -14.97
N MET A 157 -4.80 -12.71 -13.65
CA MET A 157 -6.02 -13.12 -12.96
C MET A 157 -7.17 -12.12 -13.07
N HIS A 158 -6.95 -10.94 -13.66
CA HIS A 158 -8.02 -9.99 -13.96
C HIS A 158 -7.88 -9.41 -15.38
N GLN A 159 -9.00 -9.01 -15.98
CA GLN A 159 -8.97 -8.43 -17.33
C GLN A 159 -8.56 -6.95 -17.28
N ALA A 160 -8.07 -6.45 -18.42
CA ALA A 160 -7.90 -5.01 -18.62
C ALA A 160 -9.25 -4.31 -18.45
N SER A 161 -9.28 -3.23 -17.65
CA SER A 161 -10.52 -2.52 -17.38
C SER A 161 -10.25 -1.06 -17.02
N PRO A 162 -10.96 -0.10 -17.65
CA PRO A 162 -10.91 1.31 -17.27
C PRO A 162 -11.26 1.58 -15.82
N PHE A 163 -12.08 0.70 -15.24
CA PHE A 163 -12.68 0.89 -13.93
C PHE A 163 -11.79 0.34 -12.81
N LEU A 164 -10.83 -0.53 -13.15
CA LEU A 164 -9.87 -1.09 -12.21
C LEU A 164 -8.63 -0.18 -12.14
N ASN A 165 -8.54 0.62 -11.07
CA ASN A 165 -7.42 1.53 -10.84
C ASN A 165 -6.60 1.08 -9.63
N TYR A 166 -5.34 0.70 -9.86
CA TYR A 166 -4.37 0.43 -8.79
C TYR A 166 -2.95 0.73 -9.26
N SER A 167 -2.07 1.04 -8.32
CA SER A 167 -0.63 1.19 -8.55
C SER A 167 0.13 -0.04 -8.04
N SER A 168 1.29 -0.28 -8.61
CA SER A 168 2.11 -1.45 -8.27
C SER A 168 3.49 -1.03 -7.77
N ILE A 169 3.89 -1.57 -6.62
CA ILE A 169 5.27 -1.51 -6.12
C ILE A 169 5.82 -2.92 -6.11
N VAL A 170 7.01 -3.12 -6.65
CA VAL A 170 7.69 -4.43 -6.70
C VAL A 170 8.93 -4.39 -5.82
N LEU A 171 8.93 -5.16 -4.72
CA LEU A 171 9.99 -5.10 -3.71
C LEU A 171 11.38 -5.41 -4.29
N SER A 172 11.48 -6.39 -5.19
CA SER A 172 12.74 -6.80 -5.83
C SER A 172 13.37 -5.74 -6.74
N ASP A 173 12.66 -4.67 -7.07
CA ASP A 173 13.23 -3.54 -7.83
C ASP A 173 14.04 -2.59 -6.94
N TYR A 174 13.87 -2.67 -5.61
CA TYR A 174 14.49 -1.76 -4.64
C TYR A 174 15.55 -2.41 -3.75
N PHE A 175 15.47 -3.73 -3.58
CA PHE A 175 16.35 -4.47 -2.67
C PHE A 175 17.30 -5.41 -3.41
N SER A 176 18.52 -5.55 -2.90
CA SER A 176 19.46 -6.55 -3.38
C SER A 176 18.95 -7.98 -3.10
N GLY A 177 19.45 -8.96 -3.86
CA GLY A 177 19.13 -10.36 -3.62
C GLY A 177 19.47 -10.82 -2.20
N SER A 178 20.57 -10.33 -1.63
CA SER A 178 20.96 -10.62 -0.24
C SER A 178 19.97 -10.07 0.78
N ALA A 179 19.48 -8.84 0.59
CA ALA A 179 18.46 -8.27 1.46
C ALA A 179 17.15 -9.08 1.38
N LEU A 180 16.72 -9.46 0.17
CA LEU A 180 15.53 -10.30 -0.02
C LEU A 180 15.66 -11.68 0.64
N SER A 181 16.85 -12.29 0.63
CA SER A 181 17.10 -13.54 1.37
C SER A 181 16.88 -13.37 2.87
N VAL A 182 17.40 -12.29 3.48
CA VAL A 182 17.17 -11.99 4.91
C VAL A 182 15.69 -11.75 5.21
N VAL A 183 14.97 -11.05 4.33
CA VAL A 183 13.52 -10.84 4.46
C VAL A 183 12.76 -12.18 4.45
N ALA A 184 13.17 -13.10 3.59
CA ALA A 184 12.58 -14.43 3.49
C ALA A 184 12.84 -15.26 4.76
N GLU A 185 14.09 -15.35 5.20
CA GLU A 185 14.50 -16.10 6.38
C GLU A 185 13.83 -15.56 7.66
N GLY A 186 13.78 -14.24 7.81
CA GLY A 186 13.16 -13.56 8.95
C GLY A 186 11.62 -13.54 8.91
N ARG A 187 11.00 -13.93 7.79
CA ARG A 187 9.55 -13.83 7.55
C ARG A 187 9.00 -12.42 7.77
N THR A 188 9.72 -11.41 7.27
CA THR A 188 9.42 -9.98 7.47
C THR A 188 8.82 -9.32 6.23
N TRP A 189 8.44 -10.10 5.20
CA TRP A 189 7.87 -9.61 3.95
C TRP A 189 6.78 -8.56 4.12
N PRO A 190 5.74 -8.75 4.97
CA PRO A 190 4.67 -7.76 5.07
C PRO A 190 5.17 -6.41 5.59
N THR A 191 6.00 -6.43 6.63
CA THR A 191 6.53 -5.21 7.26
C THR A 191 7.45 -4.43 6.31
N VAL A 192 8.36 -5.10 5.60
CA VAL A 192 9.27 -4.43 4.65
C VAL A 192 8.48 -3.82 3.49
N LYS A 193 7.48 -4.54 2.96
CA LYS A 193 6.58 -4.03 1.91
C LYS A 193 5.85 -2.77 2.36
N LYS A 194 5.32 -2.75 3.59
CA LYS A 194 4.63 -1.59 4.17
C LYS A 194 5.57 -0.39 4.28
N PHE A 195 6.77 -0.56 4.83
CA PHE A 195 7.73 0.55 4.92
C PHE A 195 8.17 1.10 3.56
N LEU A 196 8.45 0.24 2.58
CA LEU A 196 8.77 0.69 1.22
C LEU A 196 7.62 1.51 0.64
N ALA A 197 6.38 0.99 0.74
CA ALA A 197 5.22 1.70 0.23
C ALA A 197 4.97 3.04 0.93
N LEU A 198 5.11 3.12 2.25
CA LEU A 198 5.04 4.40 2.98
C LEU A 198 6.10 5.40 2.48
N SER A 199 7.33 4.94 2.24
CA SER A 199 8.43 5.79 1.77
C SER A 199 8.22 6.39 0.37
N LEU A 200 7.44 5.71 -0.48
CA LEU A 200 7.11 6.16 -1.83
C LEU A 200 5.79 6.95 -1.87
N ALA A 201 4.75 6.47 -1.17
CA ALA A 201 3.39 6.96 -1.31
C ALA A 201 3.10 8.24 -0.51
N HIS A 202 3.82 8.55 0.57
CA HIS A 202 3.49 9.70 1.44
C HIS A 202 3.54 11.07 0.74
N LYS A 203 4.20 11.18 -0.42
CA LYS A 203 4.24 12.44 -1.20
C LYS A 203 2.95 12.69 -1.97
N LEU A 204 2.13 11.65 -2.17
CA LEU A 204 1.01 11.63 -3.11
C LEU A 204 -0.36 11.72 -2.45
N TYR A 205 -0.43 11.52 -1.13
CA TYR A 205 -1.66 11.40 -0.37
C TYR A 205 -1.55 12.15 0.96
N ASP A 206 -2.69 12.44 1.58
CA ASP A 206 -2.73 12.96 2.96
C ASP A 206 -2.72 11.84 3.99
N TYR A 207 -3.34 10.69 3.65
CA TYR A 207 -3.48 9.54 4.54
C TYR A 207 -3.15 8.24 3.82
N LEU A 208 -2.46 7.35 4.53
CA LEU A 208 -2.15 6.00 4.06
C LEU A 208 -2.67 4.99 5.07
N LEU A 209 -3.20 3.87 4.58
CA LEU A 209 -3.67 2.77 5.43
C LEU A 209 -3.07 1.47 4.94
N CYS A 210 -2.33 0.78 5.80
CA CYS A 210 -1.81 -0.55 5.48
C CYS A 210 -2.88 -1.59 5.83
N VAL A 211 -3.47 -2.21 4.82
CA VAL A 211 -4.51 -3.24 4.99
C VAL A 211 -4.06 -4.55 4.38
N ASP A 212 -4.54 -5.67 4.94
CA ASP A 212 -4.26 -6.99 4.40
C ASP A 212 -5.18 -7.27 3.20
N ALA A 213 -4.77 -8.13 2.27
CA ALA A 213 -5.49 -8.37 1.01
C ALA A 213 -6.86 -9.02 1.24
N GLU A 214 -6.97 -9.83 2.27
CA GLU A 214 -8.18 -10.45 2.83
C GLU A 214 -9.03 -9.45 3.63
N THR A 215 -9.22 -8.26 3.06
CA THR A 215 -10.14 -7.23 3.55
C THR A 215 -11.35 -7.14 2.64
N PHE A 216 -12.54 -7.22 3.22
CA PHE A 216 -13.82 -7.01 2.53
C PHE A 216 -14.31 -5.58 2.79
N ILE A 217 -14.61 -4.85 1.72
CA ILE A 217 -15.09 -3.47 1.76
C ILE A 217 -16.61 -3.48 1.95
N LEU A 218 -17.06 -2.91 3.09
CA LEU A 218 -18.47 -2.68 3.37
C LEU A 218 -18.92 -1.36 2.76
N ASN A 219 -18.09 -0.33 2.88
CA ASN A 219 -18.33 1.01 2.34
C ASN A 219 -17.08 1.50 1.61
N LYS A 220 -17.21 1.80 0.32
CA LYS A 220 -16.10 2.26 -0.53
C LYS A 220 -15.81 3.77 -0.41
N THR A 221 -16.62 4.49 0.36
CA THR A 221 -16.48 5.93 0.62
C THR A 221 -16.43 6.19 2.11
N GLY A 222 -15.83 7.30 2.53
CA GLY A 222 -15.69 7.69 3.93
C GLY A 222 -14.34 7.31 4.54
N TRP A 223 -13.44 6.72 3.75
CA TRP A 223 -12.10 6.36 4.21
C TRP A 223 -11.25 7.59 4.50
N THR A 224 -11.34 8.61 3.65
CA THR A 224 -10.60 9.87 3.87
C THR A 224 -11.07 10.56 5.15
N GLU A 225 -12.39 10.61 5.38
CA GLU A 225 -12.97 11.23 6.57
C GLU A 225 -12.62 10.44 7.83
N ALA A 226 -12.73 9.11 7.80
CA ALA A 226 -12.32 8.25 8.90
C ALA A 226 -10.84 8.43 9.26
N ALA A 227 -9.96 8.45 8.25
CA ALA A 227 -8.53 8.68 8.45
C ALA A 227 -8.25 10.05 9.06
N ALA A 228 -8.91 11.10 8.55
CA ALA A 228 -8.81 12.44 9.10
C ALA A 228 -9.27 12.50 10.57
N SER A 229 -10.36 11.81 10.91
CA SER A 229 -10.89 11.72 12.27
C SER A 229 -9.87 11.09 13.22
N VAL A 230 -9.29 9.94 12.84
CA VAL A 230 -8.26 9.25 13.65
C VAL A 230 -7.06 10.16 13.90
N VAL A 231 -6.56 10.83 12.85
CA VAL A 231 -5.41 11.74 12.98
C VAL A 231 -5.75 12.95 13.86
N SER A 232 -6.94 13.53 13.69
CA SER A 232 -7.38 14.69 14.46
C SER A 232 -7.62 14.38 15.94
N ALA A 233 -8.06 13.16 16.27
CA ALA A 233 -8.28 12.73 17.64
C ALA A 233 -6.96 12.54 18.40
N ALA A 234 -5.84 12.36 17.69
CA ALA A 234 -4.51 12.14 18.25
C ALA A 234 -4.50 11.06 19.35
N ARG A 235 -5.22 9.97 19.11
CA ARG A 235 -5.47 8.93 20.11
C ARG A 235 -5.43 7.55 19.51
N TRP A 236 -4.69 6.67 20.17
CA TRP A 236 -4.68 5.24 19.92
C TRP A 236 -5.42 4.51 21.02
N TYR A 237 -6.12 3.45 20.67
CA TYR A 237 -6.88 2.63 21.63
C TYR A 237 -6.18 1.30 21.83
N GLY A 238 -6.30 0.75 23.04
CA GLY A 238 -5.69 -0.52 23.38
C GLY A 238 -6.33 -1.21 24.58
N GLY A 239 -6.10 -2.52 24.66
CA GLY A 239 -6.53 -3.35 25.77
C GLY A 239 -5.41 -3.52 26.80
N THR A 240 -5.78 -3.87 28.03
CA THR A 240 -4.81 -4.06 29.12
C THR A 240 -4.27 -5.49 29.10
N LEU A 241 -2.96 -5.63 28.96
CA LEU A 241 -2.25 -6.89 29.07
C LEU A 241 -1.89 -7.23 30.51
N THR A 242 -2.10 -8.48 30.88
CA THR A 242 -1.66 -9.04 32.15
C THR A 242 -0.31 -9.76 31.97
N ALA A 243 0.22 -10.35 33.05
CA ALA A 243 1.41 -11.20 32.98
C ALA A 243 1.20 -12.47 32.14
N ASN A 244 -0.04 -12.90 31.92
CA ASN A 244 -0.35 -14.12 31.17
C ASN A 244 -0.26 -13.94 29.64
N HIS A 245 -0.09 -12.70 29.16
CA HIS A 245 -0.13 -12.37 27.73
C HIS A 245 1.29 -12.20 27.16
N SER A 246 2.14 -13.20 27.35
CA SER A 246 3.58 -13.10 27.06
C SER A 246 3.87 -12.82 25.58
N ALA A 247 3.11 -13.41 24.66
CA ALA A 247 3.27 -13.23 23.22
C ALA A 247 2.95 -11.79 22.79
N GLU A 248 1.82 -11.24 23.24
CA GLU A 248 1.40 -9.87 22.93
C GLU A 248 2.38 -8.85 23.53
N ARG A 249 2.87 -9.08 24.75
CA ARG A 249 3.91 -8.24 25.35
C ARG A 249 5.20 -8.28 24.55
N GLN A 250 5.59 -9.44 24.03
CA GLN A 250 6.77 -9.58 23.17
C GLN A 250 6.59 -8.82 21.84
N ILE A 251 5.40 -8.84 21.26
CA ILE A 251 5.07 -8.06 20.06
C ILE A 251 5.19 -6.57 20.33
N MET A 252 4.58 -6.08 21.42
CA MET A 252 4.64 -4.67 21.80
C MET A 252 6.07 -4.24 22.09
N HIS A 253 6.86 -5.08 22.78
CA HIS A 253 8.26 -4.82 23.04
C HIS A 253 9.07 -4.75 21.74
N ALA A 254 8.98 -5.78 20.89
CA ALA A 254 9.75 -5.82 19.64
C ALA A 254 9.39 -4.64 18.73
N SER A 255 8.10 -4.39 18.51
CA SER A 255 7.63 -3.33 17.62
C SER A 255 7.96 -1.92 18.12
N SER A 256 8.04 -1.72 19.44
CA SER A 256 8.32 -0.39 20.01
C SER A 256 9.81 -0.10 20.14
N ILE A 257 10.66 -1.11 20.36
CA ILE A 257 12.07 -0.92 20.70
C ILE A 257 13.03 -1.24 19.55
N LYS A 258 12.77 -2.27 18.73
CA LYS A 258 13.80 -2.82 17.81
C LYS A 258 14.31 -1.83 16.77
N LEU A 259 13.42 -0.99 16.27
CA LEU A 259 13.77 0.03 15.28
C LEU A 259 14.00 1.41 15.90
N ALA A 260 13.56 1.62 17.14
CA ALA A 260 13.64 2.90 17.82
C ALA A 260 15.09 3.21 18.25
N PRO A 261 15.52 4.49 18.18
CA PRO A 261 16.76 4.95 18.78
C PRO A 261 16.82 4.63 20.28
N ALA A 262 17.99 4.22 20.77
CA ALA A 262 18.18 3.82 22.17
C ALA A 262 17.81 4.92 23.18
N VAL A 263 17.98 6.19 22.80
CA VAL A 263 17.64 7.36 23.62
C VAL A 263 16.16 7.44 24.01
N ASP A 264 15.27 6.80 23.22
CA ASP A 264 13.83 6.83 23.47
C ASP A 264 13.31 5.62 24.25
N HIS A 265 14.15 4.60 24.50
CA HIS A 265 13.69 3.32 25.07
C HIS A 265 13.02 3.47 26.44
N GLU A 266 13.54 4.32 27.33
CA GLU A 266 12.93 4.58 28.64
C GLU A 266 11.56 5.25 28.50
N LYS A 267 11.42 6.23 27.59
CA LYS A 267 10.14 6.90 27.33
C LYS A 267 9.12 5.93 26.73
N ILE A 268 9.55 5.07 25.80
CA ILE A 268 8.71 4.03 25.22
C ILE A 268 8.22 3.05 26.29
N GLN A 269 9.10 2.62 27.20
CA GLN A 269 8.73 1.75 28.30
C GLN A 269 7.69 2.43 29.21
N ALA A 270 7.85 3.72 29.51
CA ALA A 270 6.89 4.48 30.31
C ALA A 270 5.53 4.62 29.59
N ILE A 271 5.53 5.06 28.32
CA ILE A 271 4.31 5.24 27.50
C ILE A 271 3.54 3.93 27.34
N SER A 272 4.25 2.82 27.13
CA SER A 272 3.65 1.50 26.97
C SER A 272 3.11 0.89 28.28
N GLY A 273 3.32 1.54 29.43
CA GLY A 273 3.00 0.98 30.74
C GLY A 273 3.76 -0.33 30.99
N ASN A 274 5.07 -0.33 30.67
CA ASN A 274 5.93 -1.52 30.66
C ASN A 274 5.39 -2.62 29.73
N TRP A 275 4.97 -2.24 28.51
CA TRP A 275 4.31 -3.11 27.52
C TRP A 275 3.03 -3.76 28.07
N GLY A 276 2.29 -3.04 28.91
CA GLY A 276 0.99 -3.43 29.47
C GLY A 276 -0.19 -3.04 28.59
N ILE A 277 0.03 -2.32 27.50
CA ILE A 277 -1.00 -1.97 26.49
C ILE A 277 -0.85 -2.83 25.25
N TYR A 278 -1.97 -3.17 24.59
CA TYR A 278 -1.98 -3.82 23.29
C TYR A 278 -2.95 -3.15 22.33
N THR A 279 -2.42 -2.61 21.24
CA THR A 279 -3.14 -1.75 20.28
C THR A 279 -3.44 -2.42 18.94
N TRP A 280 -3.11 -3.70 18.80
CA TRP A 280 -3.32 -4.42 17.55
C TRP A 280 -4.82 -4.61 17.26
N TRP A 281 -5.25 -4.24 16.05
CA TRP A 281 -6.60 -4.43 15.50
C TRP A 281 -7.72 -3.65 16.19
N TRP A 282 -7.40 -2.57 16.90
CA TRP A 282 -8.42 -1.76 17.58
C TRP A 282 -9.25 -0.90 16.63
N ASP A 283 -8.62 -0.40 15.57
CA ASP A 283 -9.29 0.23 14.43
C ASP A 283 -8.34 0.23 13.22
N ILE A 284 -8.73 0.89 12.14
CA ILE A 284 -7.89 1.11 10.95
C ILE A 284 -6.53 1.76 11.31
N PRO A 285 -5.38 1.19 10.89
CA PRO A 285 -4.06 1.76 11.10
C PRO A 285 -3.86 2.89 10.09
N VAL A 286 -4.02 4.13 10.58
CA VAL A 286 -3.91 5.33 9.76
C VAL A 286 -2.55 5.96 9.94
N TYR A 287 -1.90 6.22 8.83
CA TYR A 287 -0.68 7.00 8.76
C TYR A 287 -0.98 8.39 8.19
N SER A 288 -0.60 9.44 8.92
CA SER A 288 -0.59 10.78 8.36
C SER A 288 0.64 10.96 7.48
N ALA A 289 0.43 11.23 6.19
CA ALA A 289 1.51 11.36 5.22
C ALA A 289 2.55 12.42 5.62
N LYS A 290 2.10 13.51 6.25
CA LYS A 290 2.97 14.59 6.76
C LYS A 290 3.97 14.13 7.82
N SER A 291 3.65 13.08 8.57
CA SER A 291 4.51 12.55 9.64
C SER A 291 5.45 11.45 9.18
N ILE A 292 5.20 10.86 7.99
CA ILE A 292 5.99 9.74 7.47
C ILE A 292 7.48 10.10 7.30
N PRO A 293 7.88 11.26 6.74
CA PRO A 293 9.30 11.59 6.62
C PRO A 293 10.06 11.51 7.96
N GLY A 294 9.51 12.13 9.01
CA GLY A 294 10.12 12.09 10.34
C GLY A 294 10.06 10.71 10.99
N PHE A 295 9.01 9.93 10.72
CA PHE A 295 8.92 8.54 11.18
C PHE A 295 10.00 7.66 10.55
N LEU A 296 10.17 7.75 9.22
CA LEU A 296 11.17 6.98 8.48
C LEU A 296 12.59 7.38 8.89
N GLU A 297 12.84 8.66 9.12
CA GLU A 297 14.10 9.13 9.68
C GLU A 297 14.35 8.56 11.08
N TRP A 298 13.33 8.58 11.96
CA TRP A 298 13.44 8.09 13.34
C TRP A 298 13.77 6.61 13.42
N ILE A 299 13.19 5.76 12.56
CA ILE A 299 13.56 4.33 12.49
C ILE A 299 14.84 4.08 11.70
N GLY A 300 15.40 5.11 11.05
CA GLY A 300 16.55 4.98 10.14
C GLY A 300 16.24 4.10 8.94
N TRP A 301 15.07 4.29 8.31
CA TRP A 301 14.63 3.53 7.15
C TRP A 301 15.48 3.83 5.91
N ASP A 302 15.93 2.77 5.26
CA ASP A 302 16.40 2.77 3.88
C ASP A 302 16.15 1.40 3.22
N ALA A 303 16.27 1.35 1.89
CA ALA A 303 16.14 0.12 1.12
C ALA A 303 17.48 -0.66 1.09
N SER A 304 18.02 -0.99 2.27
CA SER A 304 19.32 -1.66 2.42
C SER A 304 19.24 -3.03 3.11
N LEU A 305 20.32 -3.81 2.97
CA LEU A 305 20.52 -5.03 3.75
C LEU A 305 20.57 -4.73 5.25
N GLN A 306 21.27 -3.66 5.64
CA GLN A 306 21.50 -3.27 7.03
C GLN A 306 20.18 -2.94 7.74
N PHE A 307 19.23 -2.32 7.05
CA PHE A 307 17.92 -2.08 7.63
C PHE A 307 17.15 -3.38 7.86
N VAL A 308 17.07 -4.27 6.84
CA VAL A 308 16.27 -5.49 6.96
C VAL A 308 16.83 -6.48 7.99
N GLU A 309 18.14 -6.49 8.23
CA GLU A 309 18.78 -7.28 9.30
C GLU A 309 18.31 -6.90 10.71
N ARG A 310 17.76 -5.70 10.91
CA ARG A 310 17.21 -5.25 12.19
C ARG A 310 15.80 -5.77 12.45
N LEU A 311 15.10 -6.22 11.41
CA LEU A 311 13.71 -6.68 11.51
C LEU A 311 13.61 -8.12 12.00
N VAL A 312 12.56 -8.37 12.79
CA VAL A 312 12.15 -9.72 13.19
C VAL A 312 10.65 -9.85 12.98
N HIS A 313 10.15 -11.08 12.90
CA HIS A 313 8.73 -11.37 12.63
C HIS A 313 7.75 -10.64 13.57
N SER A 314 8.15 -10.33 14.81
CA SER A 314 7.31 -9.66 15.79
C SER A 314 7.34 -8.11 15.72
N VAL A 315 7.97 -7.52 14.71
CA VAL A 315 7.96 -6.08 14.45
C VAL A 315 6.85 -5.74 13.45
N PHE A 316 5.86 -4.99 13.92
CA PHE A 316 4.72 -4.52 13.14
C PHE A 316 4.79 -3.00 12.96
N ASP A 317 4.79 -2.58 11.70
CA ASP A 317 4.94 -1.19 11.24
C ASP A 317 4.00 -0.22 11.96
N HIS A 318 2.71 -0.57 12.09
CA HIS A 318 1.71 0.31 12.68
C HIS A 318 1.91 0.51 14.17
N ILE A 319 2.35 -0.52 14.91
CA ILE A 319 2.67 -0.39 16.33
C ILE A 319 3.92 0.50 16.49
N THR A 320 4.96 0.28 15.67
CA THR A 320 6.15 1.14 15.66
C THR A 320 5.79 2.60 15.39
N TYR A 321 4.90 2.86 14.43
CA TYR A 321 4.42 4.20 14.10
C TYR A 321 3.57 4.83 15.21
N GLN A 322 2.72 4.05 15.90
CA GLN A 322 1.94 4.55 17.03
C GLN A 322 2.84 5.09 18.15
N PHE A 323 3.95 4.42 18.45
CA PHE A 323 4.94 4.90 19.43
C PHE A 323 5.68 6.15 18.96
N TYR A 324 6.06 6.21 17.67
CA TYR A 324 6.61 7.44 17.09
C TYR A 324 5.65 8.63 17.27
N MET A 325 4.38 8.43 16.94
CA MET A 325 3.36 9.49 17.08
C MET A 325 3.09 9.84 18.55
N ALA A 326 3.21 8.90 19.48
CA ALA A 326 3.10 9.19 20.91
C ALA A 326 4.26 10.03 21.45
N LEU A 327 5.47 9.80 20.94
CA LEU A 327 6.67 10.55 21.32
C LEU A 327 6.72 11.94 20.67
N TYR A 328 6.39 12.03 19.37
CA TYR A 328 6.70 13.19 18.54
C TYR A 328 5.49 13.81 17.85
N GLY A 329 4.39 13.06 17.74
CA GLY A 329 3.17 13.48 17.04
C GLY A 329 2.07 14.01 17.94
N GLY A 330 2.26 14.03 19.25
CA GLY A 330 1.25 14.45 20.24
C GLY A 330 0.13 13.45 20.47
N PHE A 331 0.30 12.19 20.03
CA PHE A 331 -0.71 11.16 20.24
C PHE A 331 -0.65 10.60 21.67
N SER A 332 -1.78 10.12 22.15
CA SER A 332 -1.88 9.43 23.44
C SER A 332 -2.49 8.05 23.28
N PHE A 333 -2.15 7.14 24.18
CA PHE A 333 -2.81 5.85 24.28
C PHE A 333 -3.97 5.93 25.27
N THR A 334 -5.12 5.36 24.92
CA THR A 334 -6.31 5.29 25.75
C THR A 334 -6.72 3.83 25.93
N MET A 335 -6.81 3.40 27.19
CA MET A 335 -7.20 2.04 27.53
C MET A 335 -8.71 1.88 27.40
N VAL A 336 -9.14 0.75 26.86
CA VAL A 336 -10.56 0.40 26.77
C VAL A 336 -10.92 -0.58 27.89
N GLU A 337 -11.97 -0.27 28.63
CA GLU A 337 -12.28 -0.95 29.88
C GLU A 337 -12.84 -2.35 29.66
N GLY A 338 -12.29 -3.29 30.44
CA GLY A 338 -12.77 -4.67 30.51
C GLY A 338 -12.40 -5.53 29.31
N ILE A 339 -11.50 -5.06 28.43
CA ILE A 339 -10.99 -5.82 27.29
C ILE A 339 -9.49 -6.02 27.44
N ALA A 340 -9.08 -7.28 27.39
CA ALA A 340 -7.70 -7.66 27.19
C ALA A 340 -7.54 -8.15 25.75
N HIS A 341 -6.36 -7.94 25.16
CA HIS A 341 -6.00 -8.37 23.79
C HIS A 341 -6.62 -7.56 22.63
N ALA A 342 -6.35 -8.04 21.41
CA ALA A 342 -6.78 -7.46 20.15
C ALA A 342 -8.24 -7.81 19.83
N MET A 343 -8.88 -6.99 19.00
CA MET A 343 -10.25 -7.20 18.54
C MET A 343 -10.39 -8.36 17.54
N GLU A 344 -9.27 -8.93 17.07
CA GLU A 344 -9.20 -9.97 16.04
C GLU A 344 -10.04 -11.23 16.33
N PHE A 345 -10.19 -11.60 17.60
CA PHE A 345 -10.90 -12.81 18.02
C PHE A 345 -12.18 -12.51 18.79
N CYS A 346 -12.60 -11.24 18.85
CA CYS A 346 -13.77 -10.83 19.60
C CYS A 346 -15.07 -11.12 18.84
N ASN A 347 -16.10 -11.51 19.58
CA ASN A 347 -17.46 -11.68 19.06
C ASN A 347 -18.17 -10.30 18.88
N ALA A 348 -19.33 -10.29 18.22
CA ALA A 348 -20.07 -9.06 17.93
C ALA A 348 -20.45 -8.26 19.19
N GLY A 349 -20.80 -8.94 20.29
CA GLY A 349 -21.15 -8.27 21.55
C GLY A 349 -19.97 -7.51 22.17
N ILE A 350 -18.77 -8.09 22.13
CA ILE A 350 -17.55 -7.41 22.57
C ILE A 350 -17.21 -6.24 21.64
N VAL A 351 -17.26 -6.44 20.32
CA VAL A 351 -16.99 -5.35 19.36
C VAL A 351 -17.99 -4.20 19.54
N SER A 352 -19.28 -4.49 19.73
CA SER A 352 -20.30 -3.48 20.01
C SER A 352 -20.01 -2.71 21.30
N LYS A 353 -19.57 -3.40 22.36
CA LYS A 353 -19.19 -2.73 23.62
C LYS A 353 -17.98 -1.81 23.43
N VAL A 354 -16.98 -2.22 22.65
CA VAL A 354 -15.81 -1.39 22.34
C VAL A 354 -16.19 -0.21 21.46
N HIS A 355 -17.03 -0.43 20.45
CA HIS A 355 -17.57 0.62 19.59
C HIS A 355 -18.20 1.76 20.40
N GLN A 356 -18.99 1.42 21.43
CA GLN A 356 -19.61 2.41 22.32
C GLN A 356 -18.59 3.21 23.15
N GLN A 357 -17.44 2.63 23.47
CA GLN A 357 -16.40 3.30 24.25
C GLN A 357 -15.50 4.21 23.40
N ILE A 358 -15.22 3.84 22.15
CA ILE A 358 -14.24 4.55 21.31
C ILE A 358 -14.84 5.39 20.19
N HIS A 359 -16.15 5.22 19.93
CA HIS A 359 -16.95 5.76 18.83
C HIS A 359 -16.30 6.86 17.96
N PRO A 360 -16.09 6.64 16.64
CA PRO A 360 -16.50 5.46 15.86
C PRO A 360 -15.36 4.49 15.58
N MET A 361 -15.59 3.18 15.79
CA MET A 361 -14.81 2.13 15.12
C MET A 361 -15.20 2.04 13.65
N ARG A 362 -14.23 1.82 12.76
CA ARG A 362 -14.46 1.69 11.32
C ARG A 362 -14.06 0.34 10.75
N TRP A 363 -13.43 -0.52 11.55
CA TRP A 363 -12.97 -1.84 11.15
C TRP A 363 -13.41 -2.94 12.11
N THR A 364 -13.72 -4.13 11.59
CA THR A 364 -14.06 -5.30 12.42
C THR A 364 -13.51 -6.59 11.84
N ASN A 365 -13.35 -7.62 12.68
CA ASN A 365 -12.98 -8.95 12.23
C ASN A 365 -14.16 -9.69 11.58
N ALA A 366 -13.85 -10.67 10.74
CA ALA A 366 -14.84 -11.51 10.07
C ALA A 366 -15.79 -12.27 11.00
N PHE A 367 -15.32 -12.75 12.15
CA PHE A 367 -16.11 -13.53 13.11
C PHE A 367 -17.20 -12.70 13.80
N ALA A 368 -16.90 -11.47 14.20
CA ALA A 368 -17.88 -10.54 14.73
C ALA A 368 -18.91 -10.16 13.66
N TYR A 369 -18.44 -9.85 12.44
CA TYR A 369 -19.33 -9.45 11.34
C TYR A 369 -20.36 -10.53 11.00
N THR A 370 -19.98 -11.81 10.99
CA THR A 370 -20.91 -12.89 10.63
C THR A 370 -21.98 -13.17 11.69
N GLN A 371 -21.78 -12.73 12.93
CA GLN A 371 -22.77 -12.86 14.00
C GLN A 371 -23.85 -11.77 13.97
N ASP A 372 -23.49 -10.55 13.57
CA ASP A 372 -24.43 -9.43 13.51
C ASP A 372 -24.09 -8.44 12.37
N PRO A 373 -24.30 -8.81 11.10
CA PRO A 373 -23.93 -7.97 9.96
C PRO A 373 -24.74 -6.67 9.89
N ASN A 374 -25.93 -6.61 10.50
CA ASN A 374 -26.77 -5.41 10.48
C ASN A 374 -26.19 -4.32 11.36
N PHE A 375 -25.71 -4.66 12.57
CA PHE A 375 -25.02 -3.71 13.44
C PHE A 375 -23.88 -2.97 12.71
N PHE A 376 -23.03 -3.69 11.98
CA PHE A 376 -21.88 -3.06 11.30
C PHE A 376 -22.28 -2.18 10.12
N ARG A 377 -23.35 -2.55 9.39
CA ARG A 377 -23.90 -1.72 8.32
C ARG A 377 -24.54 -0.43 8.85
N GLU A 378 -25.33 -0.54 9.91
CA GLU A 378 -26.02 0.59 10.54
C GLU A 378 -25.04 1.58 11.19
N ASN A 379 -23.87 1.10 11.64
CA ASN A 379 -22.84 1.91 12.28
C ASN A 379 -21.72 2.37 11.33
N ASN A 380 -21.92 2.27 10.02
CA ASN A 380 -21.01 2.77 8.98
C ASN A 380 -19.57 2.24 9.14
N TYR A 381 -19.41 0.94 9.37
CA TYR A 381 -18.09 0.30 9.27
C TYR A 381 -17.61 0.33 7.83
N LEU A 382 -16.32 0.54 7.62
CA LEU A 382 -15.73 0.64 6.28
C LEU A 382 -15.36 -0.74 5.73
N ALA A 383 -14.88 -1.64 6.60
CA ALA A 383 -14.36 -2.92 6.16
C ALA A 383 -14.46 -4.03 7.21
N VAL A 384 -14.22 -5.25 6.74
CA VAL A 384 -14.04 -6.48 7.52
C VAL A 384 -12.68 -7.08 7.19
N TYR A 385 -11.84 -7.39 8.17
CA TYR A 385 -10.54 -8.05 7.95
C TYR A 385 -10.57 -9.56 8.24
N HIS A 386 -9.58 -10.25 7.68
CA HIS A 386 -9.36 -11.70 7.79
C HIS A 386 -10.54 -12.54 7.31
N ILE A 387 -11.05 -12.20 6.12
CA ILE A 387 -12.13 -12.96 5.46
C ILE A 387 -11.68 -14.33 4.94
N ASP A 388 -10.38 -14.61 4.97
CA ASP A 388 -9.79 -15.92 4.68
C ASP A 388 -10.05 -16.94 5.81
N ARG A 389 -10.50 -16.49 6.99
CA ARG A 389 -10.81 -17.36 8.12
C ARG A 389 -12.12 -18.11 7.91
N LYS A 390 -12.19 -19.31 8.48
CA LYS A 390 -13.30 -20.28 8.35
C LYS A 390 -14.70 -19.74 8.69
N SER A 391 -14.80 -18.58 9.33
CA SER A 391 -16.06 -17.96 9.75
C SER A 391 -16.71 -17.08 8.68
N PHE A 392 -16.01 -16.71 7.61
CA PHE A 392 -16.57 -15.88 6.54
C PHE A 392 -17.04 -16.75 5.36
N PRO A 393 -18.13 -16.40 4.66
CA PRO A 393 -18.53 -17.11 3.44
C PRO A 393 -17.36 -17.16 2.47
N GLN A 394 -16.92 -18.37 2.12
CA GLN A 394 -15.85 -18.52 1.14
C GLN A 394 -16.33 -17.95 -0.20
N PHE A 395 -15.55 -17.04 -0.76
CA PHE A 395 -15.72 -16.64 -2.16
C PHE A 395 -15.40 -17.86 -3.00
N ASN A 396 -16.43 -18.51 -3.56
CA ASN A 396 -16.22 -19.50 -4.61
C ASN A 396 -15.85 -18.72 -5.88
N PRO A 397 -14.60 -18.81 -6.37
CA PRO A 397 -14.26 -18.30 -7.69
C PRO A 397 -14.85 -19.31 -8.69
N GLY A 398 -16.05 -19.01 -9.17
CA GLY A 398 -16.62 -19.71 -10.33
C GLY A 398 -15.83 -19.43 -11.59
#